data_AF-A0A7X9JKI9-F1
#
_entry.id   AF-A0A7X9JKI9-F1
#
_cell.length_a   1.000
_cell.length_b   1.000
_cell.length_c   1.000
_cell.angle_alpha   90.00
_cell.angle_beta   90.00
_cell.angle_gamma   90.00
#
_symmetry.space_group_name_H-M   'P 1'
#
loop_
_entity.id
_entity.type
_entity.pdbx_description
1 polymer ?
#
loop_
_entity_poly.entity_id
_entity_poly.type
_entity_poly.pdbx_seq_one_letter_code
_entity_poly.pdbx_strand_id
1 'polypeptide(L)' 'MTFVTQPLKNKPDTFLAPITALSLLTLSVAVMAYLFFYQPLQLFIEGRKKEAVNLFIKTVGIFGIITTIILILLYFGFV' A
#
# COMPACT_ATOMS: atom_id res chain seq x y z
N MET A 1 -33.47 -8.13 14.86
CA MET A 1 -32.59 -7.37 13.95
C MET A 1 -31.61 -6.57 14.80
N THR A 2 -30.33 -6.94 14.81
CA THR A 2 -29.28 -6.26 15.59
C THR A 2 -28.91 -4.93 14.94
N PHE A 3 -28.58 -3.90 15.73
CA PHE A 3 -28.17 -2.55 15.26
C PHE A 3 -27.06 -2.58 14.19
N VAL A 4 -26.23 -3.64 14.20
CA VAL A 4 -25.13 -3.88 13.24
C VAL A 4 -25.64 -4.15 11.81
N THR A 5 -26.87 -4.64 11.66
CA THR A 5 -27.45 -5.04 10.36
C THR A 5 -28.35 -3.97 9.71
N GLN A 6 -28.63 -2.87 10.42
CA GLN A 6 -29.46 -1.77 9.90
C GLN A 6 -28.87 -1.06 8.65
N PRO A 7 -27.55 -0.81 8.54
CA PRO A 7 -26.98 -0.17 7.35
C PRO A 7 -27.03 -1.05 6.08
N LEU A 8 -27.12 -2.37 6.24
CA LEU A 8 -27.11 -3.35 5.14
C LEU A 8 -28.51 -3.57 4.53
N LYS A 9 -29.57 -3.04 5.16
CA LYS A 9 -30.97 -3.29 4.76
C LYS A 9 -31.32 -2.77 3.36
N ASN A 10 -30.64 -1.73 2.88
CA ASN A 10 -30.97 -1.03 1.63
C ASN A 10 -29.90 -1.17 0.54
N LYS A 11 -28.85 -1.97 0.74
CA LYS A 11 -27.78 -2.15 -0.24
C LYS A 11 -27.90 -3.54 -0.87
N PRO A 12 -28.08 -3.68 -2.19
CA PRO A 12 -27.88 -4.99 -2.81
C PRO A 12 -26.44 -5.42 -2.53
N ASP A 13 -26.29 -6.55 -1.86
CA ASP A 13 -24.99 -7.18 -1.64
C ASP A 13 -24.49 -7.70 -2.99
N THR A 14 -23.81 -6.83 -3.73
CA THR A 14 -23.11 -7.24 -4.95
C THR A 14 -21.95 -8.13 -4.51
N PHE A 15 -22.10 -9.45 -4.64
CA PHE A 15 -21.07 -10.46 -4.34
C PHE A 15 -19.68 -10.10 -4.93
N LEU A 16 -19.68 -9.33 -6.03
CA LEU A 16 -18.47 -8.84 -6.69
C LEU A 16 -17.72 -7.73 -5.93
N ALA A 17 -18.39 -6.97 -5.05
CA ALA A 17 -17.79 -5.85 -4.32
C ALA A 17 -16.58 -6.23 -3.44
N PRO A 18 -16.61 -7.29 -2.62
CA PRO A 18 -15.42 -7.72 -1.88
C PRO A 18 -14.31 -8.22 -2.80
N ILE A 19 -14.65 -8.88 -3.91
CA ILE A 19 -13.67 -9.43 -4.88
C ILE A 19 -12.92 -8.30 -5.59
N THR A 20 -13.63 -7.25 -6.02
CA THR A 20 -13.02 -6.10 -6.68
C THR A 20 -12.15 -5.29 -5.72
N ALA A 21 -12.60 -5.09 -4.48
CA ALA A 21 -11.82 -4.44 -3.44
C ALA A 21 -10.50 -5.18 -3.16
N LEU A 22 -10.55 -6.51 -3.00
CA LEU A 22 -9.36 -7.32 -2.80
C LEU A 22 -8.45 -7.32 -4.03
N SER A 23 -9.02 -7.42 -5.23
CA SER A 23 -8.24 -7.42 -6.48
C SER A 23 -7.48 -6.11 -6.68
N LEU A 24 -8.13 -4.97 -6.43
CA LEU A 24 -7.51 -3.65 -6.50
C LEU A 24 -6.41 -3.48 -5.44
N LEU A 25 -6.67 -3.96 -4.22
CA LEU A 25 -5.68 -3.98 -3.14
C LEU A 25 -4.44 -4.80 -3.55
N THR A 26 -4.64 -6.04 -4.00
CA THR A 26 -3.55 -6.93 -4.42
C THR A 26 -2.77 -6.35 -5.59
N LEU A 27 -3.44 -5.80 -6.60
CA LEU A 27 -2.79 -5.14 -7.73
C LEU A 27 -1.93 -3.95 -7.27
N SER A 28 -2.47 -3.09 -6.40
CA SER A 28 -1.73 -1.95 -5.84
C SER A 28 -0.49 -2.41 -5.07
N VAL A 29 -0.64 -3.41 -4.20
CA VAL A 29 0.48 -3.96 -3.42
C VAL A 29 1.53 -4.59 -4.34
N ALA A 30 1.12 -5.31 -5.39
CA ALA A 30 2.03 -5.91 -6.36
C ALA A 30 2.83 -4.87 -7.14
N VAL A 31 2.20 -3.79 -7.61
CA VAL A 31 2.88 -2.69 -8.29
C VAL A 31 3.87 -2.00 -7.36
N MET A 32 3.48 -1.71 -6.12
CA MET A 32 4.39 -1.10 -5.14
C MET A 32 5.55 -2.04 -4.81
N ALA A 33 5.30 -3.32 -4.58
CA ALA A 33 6.35 -4.31 -4.34
C ALA A 33 7.32 -4.37 -5.52
N TYR A 34 6.84 -4.34 -6.76
CA TYR A 34 7.72 -4.29 -7.92
C TYR A 34 8.61 -3.04 -7.91
N LEU A 35 8.04 -1.85 -7.71
CA LEU A 35 8.78 -0.58 -7.69
C LEU A 35 9.84 -0.50 -6.58
N PHE A 36 9.53 -1.01 -5.38
CA PHE A 36 10.45 -0.96 -4.25
C PHE A 36 11.50 -2.07 -4.26
N PHE A 37 11.15 -3.28 -4.75
CA PHE A 37 12.01 -4.45 -4.62
C PHE A 37 12.80 -4.79 -5.88
N TYR A 38 12.39 -4.37 -7.08
CA TYR A 38 13.06 -4.78 -8.33
C TYR A 38 14.57 -4.52 -8.31
N GLN A 39 14.98 -3.27 -8.04
CA GLN A 39 16.39 -2.88 -8.04
C GLN A 39 17.20 -3.49 -6.87
N PRO A 40 16.72 -3.47 -5.61
CA PRO A 40 17.38 -4.17 -4.51
C PRO A 40 17.55 -5.68 -4.76
N LEU A 41 16.56 -6.33 -5.38
CA LEU A 41 16.58 -7.78 -5.63
C LEU A 41 17.60 -8.12 -6.73
N GLN A 42 17.71 -7.30 -7.77
CA GLN A 42 18.78 -7.41 -8.76
C GLN A 42 20.18 -7.29 -8.11
N LEU A 43 20.38 -6.29 -7.25
CA LEU A 43 21.65 -6.09 -6.53
C LEU A 43 21.98 -7.22 -5.56
N PHE A 44 20.95 -7.84 -4.97
CA PHE A 44 21.11 -9.00 -4.11
C PHE A 44 21.59 -10.23 -4.91
N ILE A 45 21.04 -10.45 -6.11
CA ILE A 45 21.47 -11.51 -7.03
C ILE A 45 22.91 -11.26 -7.51
N GLU A 46 23.29 -10.00 -7.76
CA GLU A 46 24.66 -9.59 -8.10
C GLU A 46 25.65 -9.72 -6.91
N GLY A 47 25.21 -10.17 -5.73
CA GLY A 47 26.05 -10.37 -4.55
C GLY A 47 26.34 -9.10 -3.74
N ARG A 48 25.86 -7.93 -4.17
CA ARG A 48 26.05 -6.63 -3.49
C ARG A 48 25.00 -6.40 -2.39
N LYS A 49 24.95 -7.32 -1.42
CA LYS A 49 23.94 -7.35 -0.34
C LYS A 49 23.88 -6.06 0.49
N LYS A 50 25.04 -5.45 0.79
CA LYS A 50 25.09 -4.19 1.56
C LYS A 50 24.44 -3.03 0.82
N GLU A 51 24.69 -2.92 -0.48
CA GLU A 51 24.10 -1.87 -1.32
C GLU A 51 22.61 -2.10 -1.53
N ALA A 52 22.19 -3.36 -1.74
CA ALA A 52 20.79 -3.74 -1.86
C ALA A 52 19.96 -3.30 -0.65
N VAL A 53 20.44 -3.61 0.57
CA VAL A 53 19.75 -3.24 1.82
C VAL A 53 19.75 -1.72 2.02
N ASN A 54 20.87 -1.05 1.75
CA ASN A 54 20.96 0.41 1.88
C ASN A 54 20.00 1.14 0.93
N LEU A 55 19.92 0.68 -0.33
CA LEU A 55 18.96 1.23 -1.29
C LEU A 55 17.52 0.97 -0.85
N PHE A 56 17.18 -0.27 -0.48
CA PHE A 56 15.83 -0.60 -0.04
C PHE A 56 15.36 0.28 1.12
N ILE A 57 16.19 0.40 2.17
CA ILE A 57 15.88 1.24 3.34
C ILE A 57 15.72 2.71 2.95
N LYS A 58 16.57 3.24 2.06
CA LYS A 58 16.44 4.61 1.57
C LYS A 58 15.13 4.83 0.82
N THR A 59 14.78 3.93 -0.10
CA THR A 59 13.56 4.06 -0.91
C THR A 59 12.30 3.98 -0.05
N VAL A 60 12.24 3.00 0.86
CA VAL A 60 11.12 2.84 1.81
C VAL A 60 11.07 4.00 2.80
N GLY A 61 12.22 4.45 3.29
CA GLY A 61 12.32 5.58 4.22
C GLY A 61 11.82 6.89 3.60
N ILE A 62 12.24 7.21 2.38
CA ILE A 62 11.78 8.41 1.66
C ILE A 62 10.28 8.33 1.42
N PHE A 63 9.77 7.19 0.94
CA PHE A 63 8.34 7.01 0.71
C PHE A 63 7.53 7.14 2.00
N GLY A 64 8.02 6.58 3.11
CA GLY A 64 7.40 6.70 4.43
C GLY A 64 7.37 8.13 4.96
N ILE A 65 8.46 8.90 4.77
CA ILE A 65 8.52 10.32 5.14
C ILE A 65 7.51 11.13 4.33
N ILE A 66 7.48 10.95 3.00
CA ILE A 66 6.53 11.63 2.12
C ILE A 66 5.09 11.32 2.55
N THR A 67 4.78 10.04 2.78
CA THR A 67 3.45 9.60 3.23
C THR A 67 3.08 10.25 4.56
N THR A 68 4.02 10.29 5.51
CA THR A 68 3.80 10.90 6.82
C THR A 68 3.54 12.40 6.70
N ILE A 69 4.31 13.12 5.88
CA ILE A 69 4.10 14.56 5.63
C ILE A 69 2.72 14.82 5.03
N ILE A 70 2.29 14.02 4.05
CA ILE A 70 0.96 14.15 3.44
C ILE A 70 -0.14 13.92 4.47
N LEU A 71 -0.02 12.89 5.31
CA LEU A 71 -1.00 12.61 6.37
C LEU A 71 -1.06 13.73 7.41
N ILE A 72 0.09 14.33 7.76
CA ILE A 72 0.16 15.49 8.64
C ILE A 72 -0.54 16.69 7.98
N LEU A 73 -0.25 16.99 6.71
CA LEU A 73 -0.90 18.09 5.97
C LEU A 73 -2.42 17.94 5.93
N LEU A 74 -2.89 16.71 5.64
CA LEU A 74 -4.31 16.37 5.61
C LEU A 74 -4.96 16.53 6.99
N TYR A 75 -4.28 16.11 8.06
CA TYR A 75 -4.78 16.25 9.43
C TYR A 75 -4.94 17.72 9.85
N PHE A 76 -4.00 18.58 9.46
CA PHE A 76 -4.04 20.01 9.77
C PHE A 76 -4.92 20.82 8.78
N GLY A 77 -5.53 20.18 7.79
CA GLY A 77 -6.45 20.83 6.83
C GLY A 77 -5.75 21.78 5.84
N PHE A 78 -4.45 21.60 5.62
CA PHE A 78 -3.72 22.31 4.56
C PHE A 78 -3.96 21.70 3.16
N VAL A 79 -4.50 20.47 3.10
CA VAL A 79 -4.92 19.69 1.93
C VAL A 79 -6.27 19.06 2.21
#